data_AF-A0A3N5Z4R9-F1
#
_entry.id   AF-A0A3N5Z4R9-F1
#
_cell.length_a   1.000
_cell.length_b   1.000
_cell.length_c   1.000
_cell.angle_alpha   90.00
_cell.angle_beta   90.00
_cell.angle_gamma   90.00
#
_symmetry.space_group_name_H-M   'P 1'
#
loop_
_entity.id
_entity.type
_entity.pdbx_description
1 polymer ?
#
loop_
_entity_poly.entity_id
_entity_poly.type
_entity_poly.pdbx_seq_one_letter_code
_entity_poly.pdbx_strand_id
1 'polypeptide(L)'
;MRQRNFRPTASNDREWQQERDQRSPSPRLTSRRDALTIPLTMLNTGELARFRTSVEKELEGNIIPFWLEQTIDNENGGFWGQISIEVNVDPKADKGLILVTRILWTFSRLFSHYRNLAFKEMANRAYD
;
A
#
# COMPACT_ATOMS: atom_id res chain seq x y z
N MET A 1 8.36 13.78 43.62
CA MET A 1 8.68 12.60 42.79
C MET A 1 10.19 12.49 42.66
N ARG A 2 10.82 11.45 43.23
CA ARG A 2 12.28 11.22 43.15
C ARG A 2 12.59 10.40 41.89
N GLN A 3 13.40 10.96 40.98
CA GLN A 3 13.95 10.18 39.88
C GLN A 3 15.04 9.24 40.42
N ARG A 4 14.91 7.94 40.16
CA ARG A 4 15.92 6.93 40.51
C ARG A 4 17.00 6.96 39.44
N ASN A 5 18.19 7.41 39.81
CA ASN A 5 19.39 7.29 38.98
C ASN A 5 19.80 5.81 38.89
N PHE A 6 19.68 5.23 37.71
CA PHE A 6 20.16 3.89 37.41
C PHE A 6 21.69 3.94 37.27
N ARG A 7 22.43 3.37 38.22
CA ARG A 7 23.88 3.17 38.08
C ARG A 7 24.11 1.76 37.52
N PRO A 8 24.77 1.60 36.36
CA PRO A 8 25.15 0.29 35.86
C PRO A 8 26.12 -0.38 36.83
N THR A 9 25.92 -1.66 37.13
CA THR A 9 26.83 -2.47 37.94
C THR A 9 27.81 -3.22 37.03
N ALA A 10 29.03 -3.44 37.51
CA ALA A 10 30.14 -4.05 36.76
C ALA A 10 29.87 -5.48 36.22
N SER A 11 28.77 -6.12 36.63
CA SER A 11 28.35 -7.43 36.12
C SER A 11 27.76 -7.34 34.71
N ASN A 12 26.99 -6.29 34.41
CA ASN A 12 26.39 -6.10 33.09
C ASN A 12 27.43 -5.73 32.03
N ASP A 13 28.55 -5.12 32.43
CA ASP A 13 29.57 -4.65 31.49
C ASP A 13 30.22 -5.81 30.70
N ARG A 14 30.30 -7.02 31.28
CA ARG A 14 30.84 -8.19 30.58
C ARG A 14 29.86 -8.76 29.56
N GLU A 15 28.57 -8.70 29.86
CA GLU A 15 27.48 -9.15 28.98
C GLU A 15 27.41 -8.25 27.72
N TRP A 16 27.52 -6.93 27.91
CA TRP A 16 27.57 -5.97 26.80
C TRP A 16 28.83 -6.09 25.94
N GLN A 17 29.96 -6.50 26.51
CA GLN A 17 31.19 -6.77 25.74
C GLN A 17 30.99 -7.99 24.84
N GLN A 18 30.42 -9.07 25.40
CA GLN A 18 30.22 -10.33 24.69
C GLN A 18 29.20 -10.21 23.55
N GLU A 19 28.13 -9.43 23.73
CA GLU A 19 27.19 -9.09 22.64
C GLU A 19 27.82 -8.21 21.56
N ARG A 20 28.75 -7.32 21.92
CA ARG A 20 29.46 -6.47 20.94
C ARG A 20 30.45 -7.28 20.11
N ASP A 21 31.12 -8.25 20.71
CA ASP A 21 32.10 -9.10 20.04
C ASP A 21 31.44 -10.15 19.12
N GLN A 22 30.20 -10.57 19.42
CA GLN A 22 29.40 -11.47 18.56
C GLN A 22 28.72 -10.76 17.39
N ARG A 23 28.62 -9.42 17.41
CA ARG A 23 28.12 -8.66 16.27
C ARG A 23 29.23 -8.49 15.25
N SER A 24 29.20 -9.33 14.20
CA SER A 24 29.99 -9.10 12.99
C SER A 24 29.86 -7.65 12.53
N PRO A 25 30.96 -6.97 12.16
CA PRO A 25 30.92 -5.54 11.87
C PRO A 25 29.97 -5.30 10.70
N SER A 26 28.96 -4.46 10.92
CA SER A 26 28.10 -3.99 9.83
C SER A 26 28.98 -3.29 8.78
N PRO A 27 28.84 -3.63 7.49
CA PRO A 27 29.64 -2.99 6.44
C PRO A 27 29.47 -1.48 6.53
N ARG A 28 30.57 -0.75 6.74
CA ARG A 28 30.54 0.72 6.69
C ARG A 28 30.24 1.13 5.26
N LEU A 29 29.03 1.61 5.01
CA LEU A 29 28.66 2.27 3.76
C LEU A 29 29.44 3.58 3.70
N THR A 30 30.56 3.58 2.98
CA THR A 30 31.48 4.73 2.92
C THR A 30 31.08 5.76 1.85
N SER A 31 30.03 5.50 1.06
CA SER A 31 29.55 6.44 0.06
C SER A 31 28.05 6.32 -0.20
N ARG A 32 27.40 7.46 -0.51
CA ARG A 32 25.99 7.54 -0.94
C ARG A 32 25.72 6.78 -2.25
N ARG A 33 26.76 6.46 -3.02
CA ARG A 33 26.68 5.61 -4.23
C ARG A 33 26.56 4.12 -3.89
N ASP A 34 27.19 3.68 -2.79
CA ASP A 34 27.16 2.28 -2.36
C ASP A 34 25.79 1.89 -1.77
N ALA A 35 25.07 2.86 -1.21
CA ALA A 35 23.71 2.66 -0.70
C ALA A 35 22.66 2.37 -1.81
N LEU A 36 22.96 2.67 -3.07
CA LEU A 36 22.05 2.47 -4.21
C LEU A 36 22.40 1.25 -5.07
N THR A 37 23.49 0.55 -4.77
CA THR A 37 23.81 -0.74 -5.41
C THR A 37 23.62 -1.85 -4.39
N ILE A 38 22.36 -2.11 -4.05
CA ILE A 38 21.99 -3.44 -3.55
C ILE A 38 22.27 -4.38 -4.73
N PRO A 39 23.19 -5.36 -4.62
CA PRO A 39 23.45 -6.26 -5.73
C PRO A 39 22.14 -6.96 -6.09
N LEU A 40 21.81 -7.04 -7.39
CA LEU A 40 20.56 -7.63 -7.89
C LEU A 40 20.33 -9.07 -7.40
N THR A 41 21.39 -9.72 -6.90
CA THR A 41 21.37 -11.03 -6.24
C THR A 41 20.71 -11.03 -4.85
N MET A 42 20.50 -9.87 -4.22
CA MET A 42 19.80 -9.68 -2.94
C MET A 42 18.32 -9.35 -3.11
N LEU A 43 17.85 -9.06 -4.32
CA LEU A 43 16.43 -9.11 -4.65
C LEU A 43 16.09 -10.57 -4.93
N ASN A 44 15.47 -11.24 -3.97
CA ASN A 44 14.93 -12.57 -4.17
C ASN A 44 13.82 -12.48 -5.22
N THR A 45 14.13 -12.74 -6.50
CA THR A 45 13.17 -12.69 -7.61
C THR A 45 11.91 -13.51 -7.31
N GLY A 46 12.03 -14.57 -6.49
CA GLY A 46 10.92 -15.35 -6.01
C GLY A 46 9.97 -14.61 -5.05
N GLU A 47 10.47 -13.74 -4.18
CA GLU A 47 9.65 -12.89 -3.30
C GLU A 47 8.91 -11.81 -4.09
N LEU A 48 9.58 -11.17 -5.06
CA LEU A 48 8.96 -10.18 -5.94
C LEU A 48 7.84 -10.79 -6.78
N ALA A 49 8.06 -12.00 -7.32
CA ALA A 49 7.03 -12.72 -8.05
C ALA A 49 5.82 -13.05 -7.17
N ARG A 50 6.04 -13.55 -5.94
CA ARG A 50 4.96 -13.83 -4.99
C ARG A 50 4.19 -12.57 -4.60
N PHE A 51 4.89 -11.48 -4.34
CA PHE A 51 4.27 -10.20 -4.00
C PHE A 51 3.40 -9.70 -5.15
N ARG A 52 3.92 -9.73 -6.39
CA ARG A 52 3.16 -9.37 -7.59
C ARG A 52 1.87 -10.18 -7.70
N THR A 53 1.95 -11.51 -7.60
CA THR A 53 0.76 -12.38 -7.66
C THR A 53 -0.23 -12.09 -6.53
N SER A 54 0.25 -11.80 -5.32
CA SER A 54 -0.61 -11.44 -4.20
C SER A 54 -1.36 -10.12 -4.46
N VAL A 55 -0.69 -9.13 -5.05
CA VAL A 55 -1.30 -7.84 -5.40
C VAL A 55 -2.30 -7.99 -6.55
N GLU A 56 -1.97 -8.75 -7.58
CA GLU A 56 -2.89 -9.04 -8.70
C GLU A 56 -4.14 -9.76 -8.20
N LYS A 57 -3.99 -10.74 -7.31
CA LYS A 57 -5.12 -11.44 -6.70
C LYS A 57 -6.02 -10.53 -5.86
N GLU A 58 -5.43 -9.62 -5.09
CA GLU A 58 -6.21 -8.65 -4.29
C GLU A 58 -6.94 -7.64 -5.18
N LEU A 59 -6.28 -7.18 -6.24
CA LEU A 59 -6.86 -6.26 -7.22
C LEU A 59 -8.08 -6.89 -7.90
N GLU A 60 -7.94 -8.11 -8.40
CA GLU A 60 -8.98 -8.80 -9.18
C GLU A 60 -10.08 -9.39 -8.29
N GLY A 61 -9.72 -9.91 -7.12
CA GLY A 61 -10.63 -10.63 -6.24
C GLY A 61 -11.37 -9.77 -5.22
N ASN A 62 -10.89 -8.54 -4.95
CA ASN A 62 -11.46 -7.70 -3.89
C ASN A 62 -11.68 -6.25 -4.36
N ILE A 63 -10.63 -5.57 -4.79
CA ILE A 63 -10.70 -4.13 -5.11
C ILE A 63 -11.64 -3.88 -6.29
N ILE A 64 -11.43 -4.56 -7.42
CA ILE A 64 -12.26 -4.35 -8.62
C ILE A 64 -13.74 -4.69 -8.37
N PRO A 65 -14.09 -5.86 -7.81
CA PRO A 65 -15.49 -6.19 -7.50
C PRO A 65 -16.15 -5.17 -6.59
N PHE A 66 -15.46 -4.70 -5.55
CA PHE A 66 -15.99 -3.67 -4.65
C PHE A 66 -16.41 -2.41 -5.41
N TRP A 67 -15.54 -1.88 -6.28
CA TRP A 67 -15.87 -0.68 -7.05
C TRP A 67 -16.99 -0.92 -8.06
N LEU A 68 -17.04 -2.09 -8.71
CA LEU A 68 -18.09 -2.43 -9.67
C LEU A 68 -19.48 -2.58 -9.04
N GLU A 69 -19.55 -3.09 -7.81
CA GLU A 69 -20.82 -3.52 -7.22
C GLU A 69 -21.34 -2.56 -6.14
N GLN A 70 -20.45 -1.99 -5.34
CA GLN A 70 -20.84 -1.28 -4.10
C GLN A 70 -20.77 0.25 -4.21
N THR A 71 -20.15 0.79 -5.26
CA THR A 71 -19.82 2.23 -5.32
C THR A 71 -20.66 3.04 -6.31
N ILE A 72 -21.48 2.35 -7.10
CA ILE A 72 -22.30 2.95 -8.15
C ILE A 72 -23.52 3.65 -7.53
N ASP A 73 -23.65 4.94 -7.79
CA ASP A 73 -24.84 5.72 -7.45
C ASP A 73 -25.81 5.69 -8.64
N ASN A 74 -26.84 4.84 -8.56
CA ASN A 74 -27.86 4.71 -9.61
C ASN A 74 -28.95 5.79 -9.55
N GLU A 75 -29.01 6.58 -8.49
CA GLU A 75 -30.03 7.62 -8.32
C GLU A 75 -29.60 8.92 -8.99
N ASN A 76 -28.37 9.36 -8.75
CA ASN A 76 -27.85 10.64 -9.25
C ASN A 76 -26.72 10.48 -10.29
N GLY A 77 -26.44 9.24 -10.73
CA GLY A 77 -25.34 8.94 -11.66
C GLY A 77 -23.96 8.99 -10.99
N GLY A 78 -22.91 8.58 -11.70
CA GLY A 78 -21.55 8.58 -11.12
C GLY A 78 -21.41 7.60 -9.95
N PHE A 79 -20.75 8.06 -8.87
CA PHE A 79 -20.38 7.25 -7.71
C PHE A 79 -20.85 7.88 -6.40
N TRP A 80 -21.02 7.07 -5.36
CA TRP A 80 -21.29 7.56 -4.02
C TRP A 80 -20.14 8.43 -3.51
N GLY A 81 -20.47 9.59 -2.93
CA GLY A 81 -19.47 10.51 -2.36
C GLY A 81 -18.81 9.95 -1.09
N GLN A 82 -19.54 9.11 -0.36
CA GLN A 82 -19.06 8.46 0.86
C GLN A 82 -19.71 7.09 1.05
N ILE A 83 -18.90 6.12 1.49
CA ILE A 83 -19.32 4.77 1.84
C ILE A 83 -18.67 4.41 3.18
N SER A 84 -19.44 3.95 4.16
CA SER A 84 -18.92 3.51 5.46
C SER A 84 -18.24 2.13 5.36
N ILE A 85 -17.54 1.72 6.43
CA ILE A 85 -16.88 0.40 6.49
C ILE A 85 -17.91 -0.74 6.40
N GLU A 86 -19.10 -0.51 6.94
CA GLU A 86 -20.25 -1.42 6.88
C GLU A 86 -21.02 -1.33 5.55
N VAL A 87 -20.48 -0.62 4.56
CA VAL A 87 -21.08 -0.41 3.23
C VAL A 87 -22.40 0.38 3.29
N ASN A 88 -22.55 1.24 4.30
CA ASN A 88 -23.65 2.20 4.33
C ASN A 88 -23.30 3.43 3.49
N VAL A 89 -24.17 3.79 2.56
CA VAL A 89 -24.01 4.97 1.70
C VAL A 89 -24.77 6.15 2.31
N ASP A 90 -24.19 7.34 2.21
CA ASP A 90 -24.92 8.59 2.48
C ASP A 90 -25.30 9.24 1.14
N PRO A 91 -26.58 9.19 0.72
CA PRO A 91 -27.02 9.76 -0.55
C PRO A 91 -26.86 11.28 -0.64
N LYS A 92 -26.66 11.96 0.51
CA LYS A 92 -26.49 13.42 0.58
C LYS A 92 -25.02 13.84 0.64
N ALA A 93 -24.09 12.90 0.68
CA ALA A 93 -22.67 13.21 0.70
C ALA A 93 -22.22 13.84 -0.63
N ASP A 94 -21.45 14.93 -0.53
CA ASP A 94 -20.89 15.60 -1.70
C ASP A 94 -19.96 14.66 -2.49
N LYS A 95 -20.09 14.69 -3.81
CA LYS A 95 -19.21 13.93 -4.71
C LYS A 95 -17.92 14.71 -4.95
N GLY A 96 -16.83 14.24 -4.36
CA GLY A 96 -15.52 14.88 -4.49
C GLY A 96 -14.93 14.76 -5.91
N LEU A 97 -14.55 15.88 -6.52
CA LEU A 97 -13.92 15.90 -7.85
C LEU A 97 -12.67 15.02 -7.95
N ILE A 98 -11.82 15.03 -6.91
CA ILE A 98 -10.60 14.23 -6.85
C ILE A 98 -10.94 12.73 -6.86
N LEU A 99 -11.98 12.31 -6.13
CA LEU A 99 -12.42 10.92 -6.07
C LEU A 99 -12.85 10.45 -7.45
N VAL A 100 -13.77 11.17 -8.09
CA VAL A 100 -14.29 10.84 -9.43
C VAL A 100 -13.15 10.77 -10.45
N THR A 101 -12.23 11.74 -10.43
CA THR A 101 -11.06 11.77 -11.33
C THR A 101 -10.14 10.57 -11.13
N ARG A 102 -9.94 10.11 -9.88
CA ARG A 102 -9.14 8.90 -9.60
C ARG A 102 -9.83 7.63 -10.08
N ILE A 103 -11.15 7.54 -9.94
CA ILE A 103 -11.94 6.43 -10.45
C ILE A 103 -11.83 6.38 -11.97
N LEU A 104 -12.04 7.52 -12.65
CA LEU A 104 -11.87 7.66 -14.09
C LEU A 104 -10.51 7.16 -14.56
N TRP A 105 -9.43 7.65 -13.94
CA TRP A 105 -8.06 7.25 -14.30
C TRP A 105 -7.84 5.75 -14.09
N THR A 106 -8.30 5.20 -12.96
CA THR A 106 -8.11 3.80 -12.59
C THR A 106 -8.80 2.88 -13.61
N PHE A 107 -10.08 3.13 -13.90
CA PHE A 107 -10.84 2.30 -14.83
C PHE A 107 -10.42 2.50 -16.29
N SER A 108 -9.95 3.70 -16.66
CA SER A 108 -9.30 3.91 -17.96
C SER A 108 -8.03 3.07 -18.11
N ARG A 109 -7.22 2.98 -17.04
CA ARG A 109 -6.00 2.16 -17.03
C ARG A 109 -6.30 0.66 -17.04
N LEU A 110 -7.29 0.22 -16.24
CA LEU A 110 -7.76 -1.17 -16.24
C LEU A 110 -8.29 -1.58 -17.60
N PHE A 111 -9.12 -0.75 -18.25
CA PHE A 111 -9.61 -1.03 -19.59
C PHE A 111 -8.47 -1.13 -20.62
N SER A 112 -7.46 -0.27 -20.51
CA SER A 112 -6.26 -0.33 -21.37
C SER A 112 -5.51 -1.66 -21.25
N HIS A 113 -5.42 -2.22 -20.04
CA HIS A 113 -4.70 -3.45 -19.76
C HIS A 113 -5.51 -4.72 -20.05
N TYR A 114 -6.73 -4.80 -19.51
CA TYR A 114 -7.57 -6.01 -19.52
C TYR A 114 -8.58 -6.05 -20.67
N ARG A 115 -8.87 -4.92 -21.31
CA ARG A 115 -9.87 -4.80 -22.40
C ARG A 115 -11.28 -5.30 -22.05
N ASN A 116 -11.63 -5.33 -20.77
CA ASN A 116 -12.98 -5.68 -20.29
C ASN A 116 -13.94 -4.49 -20.40
N LEU A 117 -15.10 -4.69 -21.03
CA LEU A 117 -16.11 -3.66 -21.26
C LEU A 117 -16.67 -3.06 -19.96
N ALA A 118 -16.76 -3.82 -18.88
CA ALA A 118 -17.20 -3.29 -17.58
C ALA A 118 -16.30 -2.14 -17.10
N PHE A 119 -14.99 -2.20 -17.37
CA PHE A 119 -14.06 -1.12 -17.02
C PHE A 119 -14.24 0.11 -17.91
N LYS A 120 -14.62 -0.08 -19.17
CA LYS A 120 -14.96 1.03 -20.07
C LYS A 120 -16.22 1.75 -19.60
N GLU A 121 -17.25 0.99 -19.19
CA GLU A 121 -18.49 1.54 -18.66
C GLU A 121 -18.24 2.36 -17.39
N MET A 122 -17.43 1.84 -16.47
CA MET A 122 -17.03 2.56 -15.26
C MET A 122 -16.25 3.85 -15.57
N ALA A 123 -15.33 3.80 -16.54
CA ALA A 123 -14.59 4.99 -16.97
C ALA A 123 -15.53 6.04 -17.57
N ASN A 124 -16.45 5.65 -18.46
CA ASN A 124 -17.44 6.56 -19.03
C ASN A 124 -18.33 7.17 -17.95
N ARG A 125 -18.80 6.36 -16.99
CA ARG A 125 -19.62 6.83 -15.87
C ARG A 125 -18.90 7.88 -15.00
N ALA A 126 -17.58 7.79 -14.89
CA ALA A 126 -16.77 8.76 -14.15
C ALA A 126 -16.47 10.04 -14.95
N TYR A 127 -16.65 10.00 -16.28
CA TYR A 127 -16.43 11.12 -17.18
C TYR A 127 -17.69 11.96 -17.35
N ASP A 128 -18.85 11.31 -17.40
CA ASP A 128 -20.18 11.92 -17.51
C ASP A 128 -20.57 12.71 -16.23
#